data_AF-A0A371J024-F1
#
_entry.id   AF-A0A371J024-F1
#
_cell.length_a   1.000
_cell.length_b   1.000
_cell.length_c   1.000
_cell.angle_alpha   90.00
_cell.angle_beta   90.00
_cell.angle_gamma   90.00
#
_symmetry.space_group_name_H-M   'P 1'
#
loop_
_entity.id
_entity.type
_entity.pdbx_description
1 polymer ?
#
loop_
_entity_poly.entity_id
_entity_poly.type
_entity_poly.pdbx_seq_one_letter_code
_entity_poly.pdbx_strand_id
1 'polypeptide(L)'
;MKFLQNNKLRKQLMYNEDAIEVVIKTDEKDAEYIEEICEEITDLIIDIIKYKILKEYVLKHYSDTYENEKEDIYIHSLNLFNEKELFIRDTVLSRVCDYVLSNDYLNLDGFVKFRMKEFMNFIPALGDMALEEYLMQKDQDEFISVLKYFIEIQEEKIDLLRVHIRNDNSFMLYDKDGNKINSIDDEEIINMVIKENLNYEDFLISTLLTLCPKKIEIRDSLKDNCSKEIIETIKSIFGNRVSEIRPN
;
A
#
# COMPACT_ATOMS: atom_id res chain seq x y z
N MET A 1 16.17 -8.41 -18.44
CA MET A 1 16.24 -7.47 -19.58
C MET A 1 15.20 -7.81 -20.62
N LYS A 2 13.93 -7.46 -20.37
CA LYS A 2 12.81 -7.63 -21.30
C LYS A 2 12.00 -6.34 -21.39
N PHE A 3 12.69 -5.21 -21.29
CA PHE A 3 12.12 -3.88 -21.32
C PHE A 3 12.33 -3.35 -22.75
N LEU A 4 11.33 -2.66 -23.29
CA LEU A 4 11.25 -2.12 -24.67
C LEU A 4 10.60 -3.07 -25.70
N GLN A 5 9.30 -3.34 -25.51
CA GLN A 5 8.43 -3.83 -26.58
C GLN A 5 7.75 -2.71 -27.40
N ASN A 6 7.95 -1.43 -27.08
CA ASN A 6 7.34 -0.33 -27.83
C ASN A 6 8.36 0.59 -28.51
N ASN A 7 8.26 0.57 -29.85
CA ASN A 7 8.53 1.53 -30.94
C ASN A 7 9.75 2.49 -30.97
N LYS A 8 10.14 2.78 -32.24
CA LYS A 8 11.22 3.62 -32.84
C LYS A 8 12.63 3.63 -32.23
N LEU A 9 12.85 3.73 -30.91
CA LEU A 9 14.19 3.80 -30.30
C LEU A 9 15.05 2.55 -30.56
N ARG A 10 14.43 1.41 -30.91
CA ARG A 10 15.15 0.15 -31.18
C ARG A 10 16.22 0.26 -32.28
N LYS A 11 16.12 1.25 -33.19
CA LYS A 11 17.12 1.50 -34.25
C LYS A 11 18.24 2.46 -33.82
N GLN A 12 18.19 3.01 -32.61
CA GLN A 12 19.08 4.05 -32.09
C GLN A 12 19.72 3.69 -30.73
N LEU A 13 19.22 2.63 -30.09
CA LEU A 13 19.82 2.05 -28.88
C LEU A 13 20.99 1.15 -29.24
N MET A 14 22.17 1.47 -28.74
CA MET A 14 23.31 0.58 -28.73
C MET A 14 23.45 -0.03 -27.33
N TYR A 15 23.33 -1.35 -27.26
CA TYR A 15 23.57 -2.08 -26.03
C TYR A 15 25.03 -2.50 -26.01
N ASN A 16 25.78 -2.01 -25.03
CA ASN A 16 27.08 -2.57 -24.69
C ASN A 16 26.92 -3.43 -23.43
N GLU A 17 27.73 -4.48 -23.27
CA GLU A 17 27.52 -5.54 -22.26
C GLU A 17 27.40 -5.00 -20.82
N ASP A 18 27.88 -3.78 -20.55
CA ASP A 18 27.84 -3.12 -19.25
C ASP A 18 27.07 -1.78 -19.21
N ALA A 19 26.54 -1.28 -20.33
CA ALA A 19 25.89 0.03 -20.38
C ALA A 19 24.79 0.19 -21.44
N ILE A 20 23.74 0.96 -21.12
CA ILE A 20 22.71 1.36 -22.10
C ILE A 20 23.09 2.71 -22.71
N GLU A 21 23.38 2.71 -24.02
CA GLU A 21 23.73 3.91 -24.78
C GLU A 21 22.61 4.26 -25.78
N VAL A 22 22.25 5.53 -25.81
CA VAL A 22 21.22 6.09 -26.69
C VAL A 22 21.88 7.10 -27.62
N VAL A 23 21.84 6.83 -28.93
CA VAL A 23 22.29 7.78 -29.95
C VAL A 23 21.09 8.60 -30.40
N ILE A 24 21.10 9.90 -30.17
CA ILE A 24 20.02 10.80 -30.55
C ILE A 24 20.32 11.29 -31.97
N LYS A 25 19.63 10.76 -32.99
CA LYS A 25 19.86 11.19 -34.37
C LYS A 25 19.35 12.61 -34.58
N THR A 26 20.27 13.52 -34.88
CA THR A 26 20.12 14.99 -34.81
C THR A 26 19.64 15.66 -36.10
N ASP A 27 19.54 14.93 -37.21
CA ASP A 27 19.37 15.54 -38.53
C ASP A 27 17.99 16.21 -38.75
N GLU A 28 17.00 15.95 -37.89
CA GLU A 28 15.67 16.58 -37.88
C GLU A 28 15.24 16.94 -36.42
N LYS A 29 15.76 18.06 -35.88
CA LYS A 29 15.33 18.62 -34.58
C LYS A 29 14.03 19.43 -34.70
N ASP A 30 12.95 18.82 -35.17
CA ASP A 30 11.63 19.42 -34.97
C ASP A 30 11.14 19.12 -33.54
N ALA A 31 10.52 20.10 -32.90
CA ALA A 31 10.23 20.07 -31.45
C ALA A 31 9.45 18.82 -31.00
N GLU A 32 8.55 18.33 -31.85
CA GLU A 32 7.76 17.12 -31.62
C GLU A 32 8.61 15.85 -31.48
N TYR A 33 9.70 15.73 -32.25
CA TYR A 33 10.60 14.58 -32.18
C TYR A 33 11.44 14.58 -30.89
N ILE A 34 11.85 15.77 -30.42
CA ILE A 34 12.59 15.91 -29.17
C ILE A 34 11.70 15.53 -27.98
N GLU A 35 10.44 15.97 -27.98
CA GLU A 35 9.46 15.61 -26.96
C GLU A 35 9.22 14.09 -26.91
N GLU A 36 8.99 13.45 -28.06
CA GLU A 36 8.82 11.99 -28.16
C GLU A 36 10.03 11.24 -27.57
N ILE A 37 11.26 11.64 -27.93
CA ILE A 37 12.48 11.03 -27.41
C ILE A 37 12.65 11.25 -25.90
N CYS A 38 12.34 12.44 -25.40
CA CYS A 38 12.42 12.73 -23.97
C CYS A 38 11.51 11.81 -23.16
N GLU A 39 10.27 11.61 -23.62
CA GLU A 39 9.30 10.74 -22.96
C GLU A 39 9.77 9.29 -22.95
N GLU A 40 10.24 8.76 -24.08
CA GLU A 40 10.73 7.37 -24.15
C GLU A 40 11.98 7.14 -23.27
N ILE A 41 12.91 8.10 -23.24
CA ILE A 41 14.09 8.03 -22.35
C ILE A 41 13.65 8.12 -20.88
N THR A 42 12.67 8.97 -20.57
CA THR A 42 12.10 9.10 -19.23
C THR A 42 11.51 7.78 -18.76
N ASP A 43 10.68 7.13 -19.58
CA ASP A 43 10.11 5.81 -19.29
C ASP A 43 11.20 4.79 -18.96
N LEU A 44 12.24 4.75 -19.79
CA LEU A 44 13.36 3.83 -19.59
C LEU A 44 14.11 4.10 -18.29
N ILE A 45 14.33 5.37 -17.94
CA ILE A 45 14.98 5.75 -16.67
C ILE A 45 14.09 5.35 -15.48
N ILE A 46 12.78 5.58 -15.55
CA ILE A 46 11.84 5.20 -14.49
C ILE A 46 11.86 3.68 -14.29
N ASP A 47 11.82 2.89 -15.37
CA ASP A 47 11.91 1.43 -15.30
C ASP A 47 13.23 0.96 -14.69
N ILE A 48 14.37 1.58 -15.07
CA ILE A 48 15.67 1.28 -14.48
C ILE A 48 15.66 1.57 -12.98
N ILE A 49 15.08 2.70 -12.57
CA ILE A 49 14.98 3.06 -11.16
C ILE A 49 14.14 2.03 -10.41
N LYS A 50 12.94 1.71 -10.88
CA LYS A 50 11.99 0.79 -10.23
C LYS A 50 12.52 -0.65 -10.16
N TYR A 51 12.95 -1.19 -11.30
CA TYR A 51 13.14 -2.63 -11.46
C TYR A 51 14.59 -3.08 -11.35
N LYS A 52 15.55 -2.14 -11.39
CA LYS A 52 16.97 -2.42 -11.17
C LYS A 52 17.46 -1.76 -9.89
N ILE A 53 17.46 -0.44 -9.81
CA ILE A 53 18.12 0.29 -8.73
C ILE A 53 17.43 0.08 -7.38
N LEU A 54 16.12 0.28 -7.32
CA LEU A 54 15.34 0.11 -6.09
C LEU A 54 15.35 -1.35 -5.64
N LYS A 55 15.22 -2.29 -6.58
CA LYS A 55 15.28 -3.72 -6.29
C LYS A 55 16.66 -4.11 -5.73
N GLU A 56 17.74 -3.72 -6.40
CA GLU A 56 19.11 -3.97 -5.93
C GLU A 56 19.37 -3.33 -4.56
N TYR A 57 18.87 -2.13 -4.31
CA TYR A 57 18.96 -1.47 -3.02
C TYR A 57 18.28 -2.31 -1.93
N VAL A 58 17.00 -2.66 -2.10
CA VAL A 58 16.23 -3.43 -1.12
C VAL A 58 16.90 -4.78 -0.84
N LEU A 59 17.24 -5.53 -1.89
CA LEU A 59 17.90 -6.83 -1.75
C LEU A 59 19.25 -6.71 -1.05
N LYS A 60 20.04 -5.69 -1.33
CA LYS A 60 21.36 -5.54 -0.69
C LYS A 60 21.25 -5.10 0.77
N HIS A 61 20.33 -4.19 1.08
CA HIS A 61 20.28 -3.53 2.39
C HIS A 61 19.45 -4.27 3.43
N TYR A 62 18.46 -5.07 3.01
CA TYR A 62 17.54 -5.73 3.93
C TYR A 62 17.66 -7.26 3.98
N SER A 63 18.33 -7.91 3.01
CA SER A 63 18.43 -9.39 2.99
C SER A 63 19.08 -9.99 4.24
N ASP A 64 20.07 -9.31 4.85
CA ASP A 64 20.75 -9.85 6.04
C ASP A 64 19.81 -10.01 7.25
N THR A 65 18.76 -9.17 7.33
CA THR A 65 17.81 -9.18 8.46
C THR A 65 16.44 -9.76 8.07
N TYR A 66 16.02 -9.56 6.82
CA TYR A 66 14.67 -9.82 6.29
C TYR A 66 14.71 -10.68 5.03
N GLU A 67 15.52 -11.76 5.05
CA GLU A 67 15.79 -12.60 3.87
C GLU A 67 14.52 -13.18 3.23
N ASN A 68 13.53 -13.56 4.05
CA ASN A 68 12.27 -14.14 3.56
C ASN A 68 11.26 -13.08 3.13
N GLU A 69 11.44 -11.86 3.59
CA GLU A 69 10.50 -10.74 3.46
C GLU A 69 10.95 -9.68 2.43
N LYS A 70 12.18 -9.81 1.91
CA LYS A 70 12.78 -8.81 0.99
C LYS A 70 11.98 -8.53 -0.28
N GLU A 71 11.24 -9.52 -0.80
CA GLU A 71 10.40 -9.30 -1.98
C GLU A 71 9.12 -8.54 -1.60
N ASP A 72 8.57 -8.76 -0.40
CA ASP A 72 7.45 -7.98 0.12
C ASP A 72 7.88 -6.53 0.36
N ILE A 73 9.02 -6.31 1.03
CA ILE A 73 9.60 -4.97 1.23
C ILE A 73 9.83 -4.26 -0.11
N TYR A 74 10.25 -5.00 -1.15
CA TYR A 74 10.40 -4.45 -2.49
C TYR A 74 9.05 -4.05 -3.12
N ILE A 75 8.00 -4.86 -2.94
CA ILE A 75 6.64 -4.52 -3.38
C ILE A 75 6.13 -3.25 -2.69
N HIS A 76 6.32 -3.13 -1.37
CA HIS A 76 6.00 -1.90 -0.63
C HIS A 76 6.78 -0.69 -1.17
N SER A 77 8.08 -0.88 -1.44
CA SER A 77 8.92 0.18 -2.03
C SER A 77 8.40 0.62 -3.40
N LEU A 78 7.94 -0.32 -4.23
CA LEU A 78 7.32 -0.01 -5.53
C LEU A 78 6.00 0.74 -5.38
N ASN A 79 5.15 0.37 -4.41
CA ASN A 79 3.89 1.05 -4.16
C ASN A 79 4.14 2.52 -3.77
N LEU A 80 5.04 2.76 -2.81
CA LEU A 80 5.44 4.10 -2.40
C LEU A 80 6.10 4.91 -3.52
N PHE A 81 6.80 4.26 -4.44
CA PHE A 81 7.33 4.89 -5.64
C PHE A 81 6.19 5.35 -6.55
N ASN A 82 5.23 4.46 -6.83
CA ASN A 82 4.12 4.70 -7.75
C ASN A 82 3.23 5.86 -7.27
N GLU A 83 3.02 6.00 -5.96
CA GLU A 83 2.32 7.16 -5.39
C GLU A 83 2.97 8.50 -5.74
N LYS A 84 4.30 8.50 -5.91
CA LYS A 84 5.11 9.69 -6.18
C LYS A 84 5.53 9.78 -7.64
N GLU A 85 5.12 8.82 -8.47
CA GLU A 85 5.66 8.64 -9.82
C GLU A 85 5.45 9.86 -10.71
N LEU A 86 4.30 10.55 -10.62
CA LEU A 86 4.05 11.76 -11.40
C LEU A 86 5.14 12.82 -11.16
N PHE A 87 5.45 13.12 -9.89
CA PHE A 87 6.47 14.10 -9.53
C PHE A 87 7.88 13.66 -9.94
N ILE A 88 8.17 12.37 -9.76
CA ILE A 88 9.46 11.79 -10.15
C ILE A 88 9.64 11.86 -11.66
N ARG A 89 8.59 11.52 -12.41
CA ARG A 89 8.55 11.57 -13.87
C ARG A 89 8.82 12.97 -14.37
N ASP A 90 8.10 13.98 -13.86
CA ASP A 90 8.30 15.38 -14.26
C ASP A 90 9.76 15.84 -14.05
N THR A 91 10.36 15.43 -12.92
CA THR A 91 11.76 15.73 -12.60
C THR A 91 12.74 15.06 -13.56
N VAL A 92 12.50 13.78 -13.89
CA VAL A 92 13.33 13.03 -14.84
C VAL A 92 13.19 13.63 -16.23
N LEU A 93 11.95 13.88 -16.68
CA LEU A 93 11.64 14.41 -18.01
C LEU A 93 12.32 15.76 -18.24
N SER A 94 12.20 16.70 -17.30
CA SER A 94 12.87 18.00 -17.39
C SER A 94 14.38 17.83 -17.56
N ARG A 95 15.03 16.97 -16.76
CA ARG A 95 16.48 16.74 -16.85
C ARG A 95 16.89 16.05 -18.15
N VAL A 96 16.05 15.15 -18.65
CA VAL A 96 16.27 14.46 -19.93
C VAL A 96 16.19 15.46 -21.07
N CYS A 97 15.12 16.26 -21.15
CA CYS A 97 14.97 17.24 -22.21
C CYS A 97 16.07 18.30 -22.19
N ASP A 98 16.43 18.84 -21.02
CA ASP A 98 17.54 19.79 -20.89
C ASP A 98 18.85 19.22 -21.46
N TYR A 99 19.07 17.91 -21.28
CA TYR A 99 20.25 17.24 -21.80
C TYR A 99 20.17 17.01 -23.31
N VAL A 100 19.06 16.44 -23.80
CA VAL A 100 18.84 16.08 -25.21
C VAL A 100 18.87 17.31 -26.13
N LEU A 101 18.43 18.48 -25.65
CA LEU A 101 18.48 19.73 -26.43
C LEU A 101 19.89 20.06 -26.93
N SER A 102 20.91 19.79 -26.10
CA SER A 102 22.30 20.19 -26.35
C SER A 102 23.25 19.01 -26.65
N ASN A 103 22.77 17.77 -26.61
CA ASN A 103 23.60 16.58 -26.74
C ASN A 103 22.96 15.56 -27.69
N ASP A 104 23.78 14.99 -28.58
CA ASP A 104 23.35 14.01 -29.59
C ASP A 104 23.62 12.56 -29.15
N TYR A 105 24.10 12.39 -27.92
CA TYR A 105 24.50 11.11 -27.35
C TYR A 105 24.20 11.10 -25.86
N LEU A 106 23.63 10.00 -25.37
CA LEU A 106 23.29 9.80 -23.98
C LEU A 106 23.76 8.42 -23.52
N ASN A 107 24.68 8.39 -22.55
CA ASN A 107 24.95 7.20 -21.75
C ASN A 107 23.98 7.21 -20.54
N LEU A 108 23.04 6.26 -20.51
CA LEU A 108 21.99 6.24 -19.49
C LEU A 108 22.53 5.93 -18.11
N ASP A 109 23.42 4.95 -17.95
CA ASP A 109 24.00 4.63 -16.64
C ASP A 109 24.77 5.82 -16.07
N GLY A 110 25.53 6.51 -16.91
CA GLY A 110 26.20 7.76 -16.54
C GLY A 110 25.22 8.87 -16.19
N PHE A 111 24.16 9.04 -16.98
CA PHE A 111 23.12 10.03 -16.70
C PHE A 111 22.44 9.78 -15.35
N VAL A 112 21.99 8.56 -15.12
CA VAL A 112 21.34 8.14 -13.88
C VAL A 112 22.30 8.28 -12.68
N LYS A 113 23.56 7.87 -12.82
CA LYS A 113 24.55 7.96 -11.74
C LYS A 113 24.95 9.40 -11.37
N PHE A 114 25.09 10.27 -12.37
CA PHE A 114 25.67 11.60 -12.16
C PHE A 114 24.63 12.73 -12.18
N ARG A 115 23.69 12.72 -13.13
CA ARG A 115 22.66 13.77 -13.30
C ARG A 115 21.42 13.53 -12.46
N MET A 116 21.14 12.27 -12.09
CA MET A 116 20.06 11.93 -11.16
C MET A 116 20.54 11.73 -9.72
N LYS A 117 21.77 12.13 -9.37
CA LYS A 117 22.37 11.87 -8.05
C LYS A 117 21.50 12.33 -6.88
N GLU A 118 20.91 13.52 -6.98
CA GLU A 118 20.02 14.03 -5.92
C GLU A 118 18.77 13.17 -5.74
N PHE A 119 18.21 12.69 -6.85
CA PHE A 119 17.08 11.78 -6.82
C PHE A 119 17.49 10.40 -6.27
N MET A 120 18.69 9.92 -6.60
CA MET A 120 19.21 8.66 -6.05
C MET A 120 19.36 8.68 -4.53
N ASN A 121 19.51 9.86 -3.92
CA ASN A 121 19.51 10.00 -2.46
C ASN A 121 18.13 9.77 -1.83
N PHE A 122 17.05 9.74 -2.63
CA PHE A 122 15.70 9.41 -2.16
C PHE A 122 15.47 7.91 -2.05
N ILE A 123 16.23 7.08 -2.78
CA ILE A 123 16.06 5.62 -2.78
C ILE A 123 16.21 5.01 -1.38
N PRO A 124 17.21 5.40 -0.55
CA PRO A 124 17.30 4.92 0.83
C PRO A 124 16.08 5.25 1.68
N ALA A 125 15.62 6.50 1.63
CA ALA A 125 14.45 6.94 2.38
C ALA A 125 13.20 6.17 1.95
N LEU A 126 13.03 5.92 0.65
CA LEU A 126 11.94 5.12 0.13
C LEU A 126 11.97 3.68 0.65
N GLY A 127 13.15 3.05 0.68
CA GLY A 127 13.32 1.71 1.23
C GLY A 127 13.03 1.64 2.74
N ASP A 128 13.46 2.64 3.50
CA ASP A 128 13.24 2.67 4.95
C ASP A 128 11.75 2.86 5.29
N MET A 129 11.06 3.76 4.57
CA MET A 129 9.60 3.91 4.69
C MET A 129 8.86 2.63 4.30
N ALA A 130 9.28 1.96 3.23
CA ALA A 130 8.67 0.71 2.79
C ALA A 130 8.85 -0.42 3.81
N LEU A 131 10.02 -0.49 4.45
CA LEU A 131 10.27 -1.44 5.53
C LEU A 131 9.34 -1.17 6.72
N GLU A 132 9.20 0.10 7.12
CA GLU A 132 8.31 0.49 8.22
C GLU A 132 6.85 0.11 7.94
N GLU A 133 6.35 0.44 6.74
CA GLU A 133 4.99 0.07 6.32
C GLU A 133 4.79 -1.45 6.27
N TYR A 134 5.77 -2.18 5.75
CA TYR A 134 5.73 -3.64 5.72
C TYR A 134 5.67 -4.24 7.13
N LEU A 135 6.52 -3.77 8.04
CA LEU A 135 6.55 -4.26 9.42
C LEU A 135 5.24 -3.94 10.15
N MET A 136 4.69 -2.74 9.97
CA MET A 136 3.40 -2.37 10.55
C MET A 136 2.26 -3.26 10.03
N GLN A 137 2.23 -3.51 8.72
CA GLN A 137 1.24 -4.41 8.13
C GLN A 137 1.40 -5.85 8.64
N LYS A 138 2.64 -6.34 8.73
CA LYS A 138 2.95 -7.67 9.24
C LYS A 138 2.49 -7.82 10.69
N ASP A 139 2.79 -6.85 11.55
CA ASP A 139 2.35 -6.84 12.95
C ASP A 139 0.82 -6.89 13.05
N GLN A 140 0.11 -6.14 12.19
CA GLN A 140 -1.34 -6.17 12.12
C GLN A 140 -1.86 -7.56 11.69
N ASP A 141 -1.29 -8.15 10.64
CA ASP A 141 -1.69 -9.48 10.14
C ASP A 141 -1.41 -10.60 11.16
N GLU A 142 -0.29 -10.51 11.89
CA GLU A 142 0.04 -11.42 12.98
C GLU A 142 -0.96 -11.29 14.14
N PHE A 143 -1.32 -10.06 14.52
CA PHE A 143 -2.34 -9.81 15.54
C PHE A 143 -3.70 -10.42 15.15
N ILE A 144 -4.15 -10.19 13.90
CA ILE A 144 -5.40 -10.76 13.39
C ILE A 144 -5.34 -12.30 13.39
N SER A 145 -4.20 -12.87 13.02
CA SER A 145 -4.01 -14.33 13.02
C SER A 145 -4.10 -14.93 14.42
N VAL A 146 -3.55 -14.25 15.42
CA VAL A 146 -3.69 -14.63 16.83
C VAL A 146 -5.16 -14.58 17.27
N LEU A 147 -5.89 -13.52 16.92
CA LEU A 147 -7.32 -13.40 17.27
C LEU A 147 -8.17 -14.50 16.60
N LYS A 148 -7.93 -14.80 15.32
CA LYS A 148 -8.58 -15.92 14.62
C LYS A 148 -8.38 -17.23 15.37
N TYR A 149 -7.14 -17.53 15.73
CA TYR A 149 -6.81 -18.74 16.48
C TYR A 149 -7.55 -18.81 17.83
N PHE A 150 -7.63 -17.69 18.56
CA PHE A 150 -8.40 -17.62 19.80
C PHE A 150 -9.90 -17.90 19.61
N ILE A 151 -10.49 -17.44 18.50
CA ILE A 151 -11.91 -17.67 18.19
C ILE A 151 -12.18 -19.11 17.77
N GLU A 152 -11.23 -19.76 17.09
CA GLU A 152 -11.37 -21.15 16.62
C GLU A 152 -11.38 -22.16 17.77
N ILE A 153 -10.60 -21.92 18.83
CA ILE A 153 -10.48 -22.85 19.97
C ILE A 153 -11.55 -22.63 21.05
N GLN A 154 -12.24 -21.49 21.05
CA GLN A 154 -13.25 -21.16 22.05
C GLN A 154 -14.60 -21.77 21.71
N GLU A 155 -15.34 -22.21 22.72
CA GLU A 155 -16.75 -22.58 22.56
C GLU A 155 -17.60 -21.34 22.28
N GLU A 156 -18.49 -21.46 21.30
CA GLU A 156 -19.46 -20.41 20.94
C GLU A 156 -20.40 -20.16 22.13
N LYS A 157 -20.50 -18.91 22.60
CA LYS A 157 -21.35 -18.58 23.77
C LYS A 157 -22.73 -18.06 23.38
N ILE A 158 -22.87 -17.53 22.17
CA ILE A 158 -24.15 -17.04 21.63
C ILE A 158 -24.35 -17.46 20.17
N ASP A 159 -25.58 -17.83 19.81
CA ASP A 159 -25.91 -18.30 18.45
C ASP A 159 -25.83 -17.17 17.40
N LEU A 160 -26.36 -16.00 17.74
CA LEU A 160 -26.42 -14.85 16.83
C LEU A 160 -26.29 -13.56 17.61
N LEU A 161 -25.37 -12.71 17.15
CA LEU A 161 -25.17 -11.35 17.62
C LEU A 161 -25.50 -10.38 16.49
N ARG A 162 -26.36 -9.39 16.76
CA ARG A 162 -26.62 -8.28 15.85
C ARG A 162 -25.90 -7.04 16.35
N VAL A 163 -25.06 -6.47 15.49
CA VAL A 163 -24.32 -5.23 15.74
C VAL A 163 -24.95 -4.12 14.90
N HIS A 164 -25.50 -3.11 15.56
CA HIS A 164 -26.10 -1.95 14.89
C HIS A 164 -25.18 -0.74 15.04
N ILE A 165 -24.45 -0.37 14.00
CA ILE A 165 -23.65 0.87 13.94
C ILE A 165 -24.61 2.03 13.62
N ARG A 166 -24.61 3.05 14.48
CA ARG A 166 -25.52 4.20 14.47
C ARG A 166 -24.82 5.43 13.92
N ASN A 167 -25.62 6.41 13.51
CA ASN A 167 -25.15 7.65 12.87
C ASN A 167 -24.33 8.56 13.80
N ASP A 168 -24.40 8.34 15.11
CA ASP A 168 -23.61 9.03 16.15
C ASP A 168 -22.29 8.28 16.43
N ASN A 169 -21.88 7.40 15.52
CA ASN A 169 -20.72 6.51 15.64
C ASN A 169 -20.81 5.53 16.83
N SER A 170 -21.98 5.38 17.46
CA SER A 170 -22.20 4.38 18.50
C SER A 170 -22.66 3.04 17.93
N PHE A 171 -22.54 1.94 18.70
CA PHE A 171 -23.11 0.65 18.36
C PHE A 171 -24.05 0.12 19.45
N MET A 172 -24.99 -0.70 19.02
CA MET A 172 -25.90 -1.43 19.90
C MET A 172 -25.83 -2.91 19.58
N LEU A 173 -25.82 -3.74 20.62
CA LEU A 173 -25.72 -5.19 20.51
C LEU A 173 -27.07 -5.83 20.85
N TYR A 174 -27.50 -6.80 20.04
CA TYR A 174 -28.72 -7.56 20.28
C TYR A 174 -28.48 -9.05 20.10
N ASP A 175 -29.17 -9.85 20.91
CA ASP A 175 -29.20 -11.30 20.75
C ASP A 175 -30.12 -11.72 19.57
N LYS A 176 -30.27 -13.04 19.39
CA LYS A 176 -31.14 -13.64 18.37
C LYS A 176 -32.61 -13.27 18.53
N ASP A 177 -33.07 -13.05 19.77
CA ASP A 177 -34.45 -12.74 20.13
C ASP A 177 -34.75 -11.23 20.08
N GLY A 178 -33.73 -10.41 19.82
CA GLY A 178 -33.84 -8.95 19.72
C GLY A 178 -33.71 -8.24 21.07
N ASN A 179 -33.30 -8.94 22.13
CA ASN A 179 -33.01 -8.31 23.41
C ASN A 179 -31.67 -7.59 23.32
N LYS A 180 -31.62 -6.37 23.86
CA LYS A 180 -30.36 -5.61 23.96
C LYS A 180 -29.41 -6.37 24.89
N ILE A 181 -28.21 -6.67 24.40
CA ILE A 181 -27.14 -7.24 25.20
C ILE A 181 -26.43 -6.07 25.87
N ASN A 182 -26.66 -5.90 27.17
CA ASN A 182 -25.99 -4.90 28.00
C ASN A 182 -24.65 -5.43 28.54
N SER A 183 -24.02 -6.42 27.90
CA SER A 183 -23.01 -7.31 28.50
C SER A 183 -21.65 -6.68 28.84
N ILE A 184 -21.57 -5.36 28.97
CA ILE A 184 -20.52 -4.71 29.74
C ILE A 184 -21.28 -3.66 30.56
N ASP A 185 -21.59 -4.03 31.81
CA ASP A 185 -22.14 -3.13 32.82
C ASP A 185 -21.20 -1.93 32.94
N ASP A 186 -21.53 -0.88 32.20
CA ASP A 186 -21.61 0.50 32.64
C ASP A 186 -21.83 1.35 31.38
N GLU A 187 -23.06 1.79 31.16
CA GLU A 187 -23.32 2.87 30.21
C GLU A 187 -22.43 4.08 30.49
N GLU A 188 -21.95 4.25 31.74
CA GLU A 188 -20.94 5.22 32.13
C GLU A 188 -19.54 4.93 31.56
N ILE A 189 -19.08 3.67 31.52
CA ILE A 189 -17.79 3.30 30.91
C ILE A 189 -17.85 3.48 29.40
N ILE A 190 -18.95 3.08 28.75
CA ILE A 190 -19.14 3.28 27.30
C ILE A 190 -19.21 4.79 26.98
N ASN A 191 -19.97 5.56 27.75
CA ASN A 191 -20.02 7.01 27.59
C ASN A 191 -18.67 7.67 27.89
N MET A 192 -17.87 7.13 28.82
CA MET A 192 -16.52 7.61 29.12
C MET A 192 -15.54 7.24 28.00
N VAL A 193 -15.59 6.04 27.42
CA VAL A 193 -14.81 5.63 26.25
C VAL A 193 -15.09 6.54 25.05
N ILE A 194 -16.37 6.82 24.79
CA ILE A 194 -16.83 7.75 23.75
C ILE A 194 -16.35 9.19 24.03
N LYS A 195 -16.38 9.62 25.30
CA LYS A 195 -16.03 10.99 25.70
C LYS A 195 -14.52 11.24 25.78
N GLU A 196 -13.74 10.21 26.10
CA GLU A 196 -12.27 10.28 26.29
C GLU A 196 -11.49 9.87 25.02
N ASN A 197 -12.16 9.63 23.88
CA ASN A 197 -11.54 9.11 22.65
C ASN A 197 -10.75 7.80 22.86
N LEU A 198 -11.17 6.95 23.81
CA LEU A 198 -10.63 5.60 23.90
C LEU A 198 -11.09 4.82 22.66
N ASN A 199 -10.20 4.02 22.09
CA ASN A 199 -10.36 3.44 20.75
C ASN A 199 -11.62 2.57 20.67
N TYR A 200 -12.68 3.14 20.10
CA TYR A 200 -14.04 2.60 20.11
C TYR A 200 -14.16 1.25 19.37
N GLU A 201 -13.29 1.07 18.38
CA GLU A 201 -13.09 -0.18 17.65
C GLU A 201 -12.62 -1.31 18.59
N ASP A 202 -11.61 -1.06 19.43
CA ASP A 202 -11.06 -2.06 20.36
C ASP A 202 -12.12 -2.55 21.36
N PHE A 203 -13.03 -1.66 21.78
CA PHE A 203 -14.14 -2.01 22.65
C PHE A 203 -15.15 -2.94 21.96
N LEU A 204 -15.49 -2.66 20.69
CA LEU A 204 -16.35 -3.55 19.91
C LEU A 204 -15.67 -4.91 19.71
N ILE A 205 -14.41 -4.93 19.27
CA ILE A 205 -13.65 -6.16 19.05
C ILE A 205 -13.55 -6.99 20.33
N SER A 206 -13.18 -6.38 21.46
CA SER A 206 -13.11 -7.09 22.76
C SER A 206 -14.46 -7.65 23.21
N THR A 207 -15.56 -6.94 22.93
CA THR A 207 -16.91 -7.45 23.21
C THR A 207 -17.25 -8.65 22.34
N LEU A 208 -16.95 -8.59 21.03
CA LEU A 208 -17.14 -9.70 20.10
C LEU A 208 -16.33 -10.93 20.50
N LEU A 209 -15.07 -10.73 20.90
CA LEU A 209 -14.19 -11.80 21.40
C LEU A 209 -14.75 -12.41 22.69
N THR A 210 -15.24 -11.58 23.61
CA THR A 210 -15.80 -12.04 24.90
C THR A 210 -17.07 -12.85 24.70
N LEU A 211 -17.95 -12.40 23.80
CA LEU A 211 -19.21 -13.06 23.49
C LEU A 211 -19.02 -14.29 22.59
N CYS A 212 -17.93 -14.36 21.83
CA CYS A 212 -17.62 -15.44 20.88
C CYS A 212 -18.86 -15.97 20.12
N PRO A 213 -19.50 -15.11 19.30
CA PRO A 213 -20.71 -15.47 18.58
C PRO A 213 -20.44 -16.51 17.48
N LYS A 214 -21.43 -17.38 17.26
CA LYS A 214 -21.47 -18.29 16.10
C LYS A 214 -21.73 -17.52 14.80
N LYS A 215 -22.61 -16.51 14.83
CA LYS A 215 -22.93 -15.63 13.70
C LYS A 215 -23.00 -14.16 14.14
N ILE A 216 -22.48 -13.27 13.31
CA ILE A 216 -22.53 -11.82 13.47
C ILE A 216 -23.31 -11.22 12.30
N GLU A 217 -24.30 -10.39 12.63
CA GLU A 217 -25.11 -9.65 11.68
C GLU A 217 -24.88 -8.15 11.89
N ILE A 218 -24.28 -7.47 10.93
CA ILE A 218 -23.93 -6.04 11.05
C ILE A 218 -24.93 -5.20 10.26
N ARG A 219 -25.51 -4.21 10.91
CA ARG A 219 -26.31 -3.15 10.27
C ARG A 219 -25.56 -1.83 10.39
N ASP A 220 -25.09 -1.31 9.26
CA ASP A 220 -24.40 -0.03 9.20
C ASP A 220 -25.35 1.11 8.78
N SER A 221 -25.65 1.98 9.74
CA SER A 221 -26.43 3.20 9.50
C SER A 221 -25.54 4.42 9.18
N LEU A 222 -24.26 4.39 9.60
CA LEU A 222 -23.31 5.50 9.46
C LEU A 222 -22.78 5.61 8.02
N LYS A 223 -22.37 4.47 7.42
CA LYS A 223 -21.94 4.35 6.01
C LYS A 223 -20.80 5.26 5.58
N ASP A 224 -19.91 5.63 6.50
CA ASP A 224 -18.71 6.40 6.19
C ASP A 224 -17.50 5.47 5.96
N ASN A 225 -16.29 6.03 5.93
CA ASN A 225 -15.08 5.20 5.80
C ASN A 225 -14.72 4.52 7.12
N CYS A 226 -14.95 5.18 8.25
CA CYS A 226 -14.69 4.63 9.59
C CYS A 226 -15.53 3.36 9.84
N SER A 227 -16.83 3.38 9.53
CA SER A 227 -17.70 2.22 9.71
C SER A 227 -17.28 1.05 8.81
N LYS A 228 -16.82 1.33 7.59
CA LYS A 228 -16.30 0.30 6.68
C LYS A 228 -15.01 -0.32 7.19
N GLU A 229 -14.07 0.47 7.69
CA GLU A 229 -12.81 -0.02 8.27
C GLU A 229 -13.10 -0.98 9.44
N ILE A 230 -13.96 -0.59 10.37
CA ILE A 230 -14.37 -1.44 11.50
C ILE A 230 -15.01 -2.75 11.01
N ILE A 231 -15.89 -2.68 10.00
CA ILE A 231 -16.55 -3.87 9.44
C ILE A 231 -15.52 -4.81 8.79
N GLU A 232 -14.55 -4.27 8.06
CA GLU A 232 -13.47 -5.05 7.46
C GLU A 232 -12.55 -5.66 8.52
N THR A 233 -12.26 -4.97 9.63
CA THR A 233 -11.55 -5.54 10.78
C THR A 233 -12.35 -6.72 11.37
N ILE A 234 -13.65 -6.56 11.61
CA ILE A 234 -14.51 -7.63 12.15
C ILE A 234 -14.57 -8.83 11.20
N LYS A 235 -14.72 -8.59 9.88
CA LYS A 235 -14.67 -9.66 8.86
C LYS A 235 -13.31 -10.33 8.82
N SER A 236 -12.23 -9.57 8.97
CA SER A 236 -10.88 -10.11 9.00
C SER A 236 -10.71 -11.05 10.20
N ILE A 237 -11.27 -10.74 11.37
CA ILE A 237 -11.15 -11.55 12.58
C ILE A 237 -12.12 -12.75 12.59
N PHE A 238 -13.39 -12.53 12.27
CA PHE A 238 -14.47 -13.54 12.41
C PHE A 238 -14.81 -14.28 11.10
N GLY A 239 -14.24 -13.86 9.98
CA GLY A 239 -14.35 -14.53 8.69
C GLY A 239 -15.80 -14.73 8.23
N ASN A 240 -16.13 -15.98 7.93
CA ASN A 240 -17.44 -16.40 7.41
C ASN A 240 -18.59 -16.28 8.41
N ARG A 241 -18.33 -15.95 9.68
CA ARG A 241 -19.37 -15.73 10.68
C ARG A 241 -20.09 -14.39 10.48
N VAL A 242 -19.52 -13.47 9.70
CA VAL A 242 -20.01 -12.09 9.56
C VAL A 242 -20.89 -11.94 8.32
N SER A 243 -22.01 -11.24 8.47
CA SER A 243 -22.90 -10.87 7.37
C SER A 243 -23.44 -9.46 7.56
N GLU A 244 -23.48 -8.66 6.48
CA GLU A 244 -24.08 -7.33 6.50
C GLU A 244 -25.58 -7.40 6.15
N ILE A 245 -26.40 -6.68 6.91
CA ILE A 245 -27.84 -6.57 6.69
C ILE A 245 -28.18 -5.16 6.25
N ARG A 246 -28.95 -5.06 5.15
CA ARG A 246 -29.49 -3.79 4.70
C ARG A 246 -30.61 -3.33 5.62
N PRO A 247 -30.67 -2.04 5.98
CA PRO A 247 -31.86 -1.51 6.63
C PRO A 247 -33.05 -1.65 5.67
N ASN A 248 -34.09 -2.37 6.10
CA ASN A 248 -35.44 -2.27 5.51
C ASN A 248 -36.01 -0.88 5.74
#